data_AF-A0A086LXR5-F1
#
_entry.id   AF-A0A086LXR5-F1
#
_cell.length_a   1.000
_cell.length_b   1.000
_cell.length_c   1.000
_cell.angle_alpha   90.00
_cell.angle_beta   90.00
_cell.angle_gamma   90.00
#
_symmetry.space_group_name_H-M   'P 1'
#
loop_
_entity.id
_entity.type
_entity.pdbx_description
1 polymer ?
#
loop_
_entity_poly.entity_id
_entity_poly.type
_entity_poly.pdbx_seq_one_letter_code
_entity_poly.pdbx_strand_id
1 'polypeptide(L)'
;MMGFNSKEHQELFRLYLFLHADHEGGNVSAHAAHVVGSALSDPFLAFSAGMAGLAGPLHGLANQECLNWLRDVHCKLNGAAPTRENVKKIAEDTLASGRVIPGYGHAVLRVTDPRFTAQREFALKYLKDDELFQLLNVAYNTIPDVLLATGKVKNPYPNVDCHSGVLLQHFGITEADFYTVLFGVSRAIGIACQYVWDRILGLPIERPKSTTLDLLKAACVERKGN
;
A
#
# COMPACT_ATOMS: atom_id res chain seq x y z
N MET A 1 12.48 -10.99 18.79
CA MET A 1 13.51 -10.04 18.30
C MET A 1 13.05 -8.59 18.43
N MET A 2 11.80 -8.26 18.05
CA MET A 2 11.25 -6.88 18.16
C MET A 2 10.84 -6.44 19.58
N GLY A 3 11.12 -7.22 20.64
CA GLY A 3 10.72 -6.89 22.02
C GLY A 3 9.25 -7.21 22.39
N PHE A 4 8.42 -7.61 21.43
CA PHE A 4 7.03 -8.02 21.67
C PHE A 4 6.89 -9.54 21.83
N ASN A 5 6.30 -9.99 22.95
CA ASN A 5 6.23 -11.41 23.30
C ASN A 5 4.80 -11.98 23.41
N SER A 6 3.76 -11.14 23.37
CA SER A 6 2.37 -11.62 23.51
C SER A 6 1.92 -12.44 22.31
N LYS A 7 0.96 -13.34 22.51
CA LYS A 7 0.39 -14.18 21.44
C LYS A 7 -0.29 -13.32 20.37
N GLU A 8 -0.96 -12.25 20.78
CA GLU A 8 -1.66 -11.31 19.91
C GLU A 8 -0.69 -10.57 18.98
N HIS A 9 0.49 -10.16 19.49
CA HIS A 9 1.54 -9.59 18.63
C HIS A 9 2.02 -10.61 17.59
N GLN A 10 2.21 -11.87 17.98
CA GLN A 10 2.61 -12.92 17.03
C GLN A 10 1.54 -13.14 15.95
N GLU A 11 0.26 -13.16 16.32
CA GLU A 11 -0.84 -13.29 15.36
C GLU A 11 -0.92 -12.09 14.41
N LEU A 12 -0.72 -10.86 14.92
CA LEU A 12 -0.63 -9.67 14.08
C LEU A 12 0.51 -9.78 13.08
N PHE A 13 1.72 -10.14 13.52
CA PHE A 13 2.87 -10.28 12.63
C PHE A 13 2.67 -11.39 11.59
N ARG A 14 2.09 -12.54 11.97
CA ARG A 14 1.76 -13.62 11.02
C ARG A 14 0.81 -13.12 9.94
N LEU A 15 -0.28 -12.45 10.34
CA LEU A 15 -1.24 -11.88 9.40
C LEU A 15 -0.59 -10.83 8.49
N TYR A 16 0.14 -9.87 9.08
CA TYR A 16 0.79 -8.80 8.33
C TYR A 16 1.79 -9.34 7.31
N LEU A 17 2.68 -10.23 7.73
CA LEU A 17 3.71 -10.81 6.88
C LEU A 17 3.11 -11.65 5.75
N PHE A 18 1.96 -12.30 5.98
CA PHE A 18 1.26 -13.07 4.96
C PHE A 18 0.60 -12.16 3.92
N LEU A 19 -0.14 -11.13 4.36
CA LEU A 19 -0.94 -10.28 3.47
C LEU A 19 -0.09 -9.38 2.56
N HIS A 20 1.14 -9.04 2.94
CA HIS A 20 2.03 -8.16 2.16
C HIS A 20 3.12 -8.94 1.40
N ALA A 21 3.09 -10.27 1.48
CA ALA A 21 4.17 -11.15 1.01
C ALA A 21 4.49 -10.96 -0.47
N ASP A 22 3.45 -10.77 -1.28
CA ASP A 22 3.58 -10.55 -2.72
C ASP A 22 2.40 -9.74 -3.27
N HIS A 23 2.60 -9.08 -4.41
CA HIS A 23 1.53 -8.41 -5.16
C HIS A 23 1.96 -8.19 -6.63
N GLU A 24 2.09 -9.29 -7.36
CA GLU A 24 2.54 -9.35 -8.76
C GLU A 24 3.98 -8.81 -8.97
N GLY A 25 4.46 -8.86 -10.21
CA GLY A 25 5.81 -8.41 -10.59
C GLY A 25 5.93 -6.95 -11.01
N GLY A 26 4.82 -6.25 -11.27
CA GLY A 26 4.84 -4.90 -11.86
C GLY A 26 5.12 -3.76 -10.88
N ASN A 27 5.04 -4.02 -9.56
CA ASN A 27 5.37 -3.02 -8.56
C ASN A 27 6.90 -2.79 -8.49
N VAL A 28 7.31 -1.57 -8.14
CA VAL A 28 8.72 -1.12 -8.24
C VAL A 28 9.68 -2.04 -7.49
N SER A 29 9.33 -2.50 -6.27
CA SER A 29 10.21 -3.37 -5.48
C SER A 29 10.40 -4.75 -6.11
N ALA A 30 9.33 -5.36 -6.62
CA ALA A 30 9.40 -6.69 -7.23
C ALA A 30 10.11 -6.61 -8.58
N HIS A 31 9.76 -5.62 -9.40
CA HIS A 31 10.38 -5.43 -10.72
C HIS A 31 11.86 -5.09 -10.60
N ALA A 32 12.26 -4.20 -9.70
CA ALA A 32 13.68 -3.86 -9.50
C ALA A 32 14.51 -5.09 -9.08
N ALA A 33 13.99 -5.92 -8.18
CA ALA A 33 14.64 -7.16 -7.78
C ALA A 33 14.73 -8.15 -8.96
N HIS A 34 13.66 -8.29 -9.75
CA HIS A 34 13.66 -9.13 -10.94
C HIS A 34 14.68 -8.66 -11.99
N VAL A 35 14.70 -7.36 -12.33
CA VAL A 35 15.63 -6.76 -13.29
C VAL A 35 17.08 -7.01 -12.89
N VAL A 36 17.44 -6.74 -11.63
CA VAL A 36 18.80 -6.95 -11.11
C VAL A 36 19.16 -8.44 -11.08
N GLY A 37 18.20 -9.29 -10.69
CA GLY A 37 18.37 -10.75 -10.70
C GLY A 37 18.51 -11.33 -12.11
N SER A 38 17.89 -10.72 -13.13
CA SER A 38 17.98 -11.16 -14.54
C SER A 38 19.41 -11.06 -15.10
N ALA A 39 20.25 -10.19 -14.51
CA ALA A 39 21.67 -10.08 -14.79
C ALA A 39 22.54 -11.09 -14.01
N LEU A 40 21.92 -12.10 -13.38
CA LEU A 40 22.57 -13.12 -12.53
C LEU A 40 23.19 -12.58 -11.23
N SER A 41 22.79 -11.39 -10.79
CA SER A 41 23.12 -10.92 -9.43
C SER A 41 22.48 -11.86 -8.42
N ASP A 42 23.17 -12.12 -7.31
CA ASP A 42 22.66 -13.01 -6.25
C ASP A 42 21.40 -12.42 -5.56
N PRO A 43 20.63 -13.25 -4.81
CA PRO A 43 19.40 -12.82 -4.19
C PRO A 43 19.55 -11.62 -3.23
N PHE A 44 20.70 -11.45 -2.58
CA PHE A 44 20.92 -10.35 -1.63
C PHE A 44 21.04 -9.02 -2.35
N LEU A 45 21.80 -8.98 -3.45
CA LEU A 45 21.91 -7.78 -4.29
C LEU A 45 20.58 -7.43 -4.96
N ALA A 46 19.90 -8.44 -5.51
CA ALA A 46 18.58 -8.26 -6.13
C ALA A 46 17.55 -7.70 -5.12
N PHE A 47 17.47 -8.29 -3.94
CA PHE A 47 16.56 -7.82 -2.89
C PHE A 47 16.92 -6.41 -2.39
N SER A 48 18.22 -6.10 -2.25
CA SER A 48 18.67 -4.76 -1.85
C SER A 48 18.22 -3.68 -2.84
N ALA A 49 18.28 -3.95 -4.14
CA ALA A 49 17.73 -3.06 -5.16
C ALA A 49 16.20 -2.91 -5.04
N GLY A 50 15.51 -4.02 -4.78
CA GLY A 50 14.07 -4.01 -4.47
C GLY A 50 13.71 -3.12 -3.28
N MET A 51 14.53 -3.14 -2.21
CA MET A 51 14.35 -2.27 -1.04
C MET A 51 14.63 -0.79 -1.33
N ALA A 52 15.61 -0.48 -2.16
CA ALA A 52 15.84 0.88 -2.63
C ALA A 52 14.62 1.44 -3.39
N GLY A 53 13.99 0.60 -4.23
CA GLY A 53 12.72 0.92 -4.88
C GLY A 53 11.55 1.04 -3.89
N LEU A 54 11.48 0.15 -2.89
CA LEU A 54 10.44 0.16 -1.85
C LEU A 54 10.50 1.42 -0.96
N ALA A 55 11.69 1.95 -0.69
CA ALA A 55 11.87 3.19 0.07
C ALA A 55 11.35 4.44 -0.66
N GLY A 56 11.05 4.34 -1.97
CA GLY A 56 10.48 5.44 -2.73
C GLY A 56 9.11 5.89 -2.19
N PRO A 57 8.84 7.20 -2.05
CA PRO A 57 7.57 7.71 -1.51
C PRO A 57 6.33 7.22 -2.26
N LEU A 58 6.44 7.02 -3.56
CA LEU A 58 5.34 6.53 -4.42
C LEU A 58 5.12 5.02 -4.33
N HIS A 59 5.84 4.31 -3.45
CA HIS A 59 5.72 2.86 -3.29
C HIS A 59 5.54 2.45 -1.83
N GLY A 60 6.46 2.82 -0.94
CA GLY A 60 6.50 2.26 0.42
C GLY A 60 5.84 3.07 1.54
N LEU A 61 5.18 4.21 1.24
CA LEU A 61 4.68 5.14 2.26
C LEU A 61 3.16 5.18 2.43
N ALA A 62 2.40 4.42 1.64
CA ALA A 62 0.93 4.48 1.67
C ALA A 62 0.33 4.21 3.07
N ASN A 63 0.92 3.29 3.85
CA ASN A 63 0.50 3.00 5.22
C ASN A 63 0.63 4.24 6.12
N GLN A 64 1.81 4.86 6.10
CA GLN A 64 2.11 6.06 6.88
C GLN A 64 1.20 7.23 6.49
N GLU A 65 0.96 7.43 5.20
CA GLU A 65 0.06 8.48 4.70
C GLU A 65 -1.38 8.27 5.18
N CYS A 66 -1.89 7.04 5.11
CA CYS A 66 -3.22 6.71 5.62
C CYS A 66 -3.33 6.94 7.12
N LEU A 67 -2.33 6.50 7.90
CA LEU A 67 -2.31 6.69 9.35
C LEU A 67 -2.23 8.17 9.72
N ASN A 68 -1.42 8.96 9.03
CA ASN A 68 -1.29 10.39 9.28
C ASN A 68 -2.59 11.13 8.96
N TRP A 69 -3.25 10.81 7.85
CA TRP A 69 -4.56 11.37 7.55
C TRP A 69 -5.59 11.01 8.64
N LEU A 70 -5.59 9.77 9.13
CA LEU A 70 -6.50 9.35 10.19
C LEU A 70 -6.24 10.09 11.52
N ARG A 71 -4.97 10.32 11.87
CA ARG A 71 -4.57 11.13 13.03
C ARG A 71 -4.98 12.59 12.89
N ASP A 72 -4.85 13.16 11.69
CA ASP A 72 -5.33 14.52 11.40
C ASP A 72 -6.85 14.62 11.59
N VAL A 73 -7.60 13.61 11.15
CA VAL A 73 -9.05 13.55 11.37
C VAL A 73 -9.35 13.45 12.86
N HIS A 74 -8.70 12.55 13.59
CA HIS A 74 -8.86 12.40 15.05
C HIS A 74 -8.58 13.72 15.79
N CYS A 75 -7.51 14.42 15.43
CA CYS A 75 -7.19 15.73 16.00
C CYS A 75 -8.27 16.78 15.70
N LYS A 76 -8.81 16.82 14.48
CA LYS A 76 -9.90 17.74 14.10
C LYS A 76 -11.23 17.44 14.79
N LEU A 77 -11.46 16.19 15.19
CA LEU A 77 -12.62 15.84 16.01
C LEU A 77 -12.53 16.42 17.42
N ASN A 78 -11.32 16.74 17.91
CA ASN A 78 -11.10 17.43 19.19
C ASN A 78 -11.83 16.76 20.36
N GLY A 79 -11.72 15.43 20.47
CA GLY A 79 -12.37 14.62 21.50
C GLY A 79 -13.83 14.27 21.24
N ALA A 80 -14.44 14.75 20.15
CA ALA A 80 -15.76 14.29 19.74
C ALA A 80 -15.69 12.86 19.19
N ALA A 81 -16.73 12.06 19.47
CA ALA A 81 -16.85 10.73 18.90
C ALA A 81 -16.92 10.81 17.34
N PRO A 82 -16.30 9.86 16.62
CA PRO A 82 -16.39 9.82 15.17
C PRO A 82 -17.84 9.50 14.77
N THR A 83 -18.42 10.35 13.93
CA THR A 83 -19.75 10.15 13.35
C THR A 83 -19.68 10.26 11.84
N ARG A 84 -20.65 9.67 11.14
CA ARG A 84 -20.70 9.79 9.67
C ARG A 84 -20.73 11.26 9.22
N GLU A 85 -21.41 12.13 9.96
CA GLU A 85 -21.53 13.55 9.63
C GLU A 85 -20.19 14.31 9.75
N ASN A 86 -19.50 14.19 10.89
CA ASN A 86 -18.26 14.92 11.10
C ASN A 86 -17.11 14.37 10.22
N VAL A 87 -17.02 13.04 10.03
CA VAL A 87 -16.02 12.42 9.15
C VAL A 87 -16.30 12.79 7.69
N LYS A 88 -17.57 12.79 7.25
CA LYS A 88 -17.97 13.25 5.92
C LYS A 88 -17.51 14.68 5.67
N LYS A 89 -17.81 15.59 6.60
CA LYS A 89 -17.42 17.00 6.47
C LYS A 89 -15.90 17.16 6.33
N ILE A 90 -15.12 16.49 7.16
CA ILE A 90 -13.65 16.56 7.10
C ILE A 90 -13.11 15.98 5.78
N ALA A 91 -13.74 14.92 5.27
CA ALA A 91 -13.39 14.33 3.98
C ALA A 91 -13.69 15.29 2.82
N GLU A 92 -14.87 15.91 2.82
CA GLU A 92 -15.26 16.94 1.84
C GLU A 92 -14.31 18.14 1.88
N ASP A 93 -13.97 18.63 3.07
CA ASP A 93 -12.99 19.72 3.26
C ASP A 93 -11.59 19.32 2.73
N THR A 94 -11.19 18.06 2.92
CA THR A 94 -9.93 17.52 2.39
C THR A 94 -9.92 17.59 0.86
N LEU A 95 -10.99 17.11 0.22
CA LEU A 95 -11.12 17.11 -1.24
C LEU A 95 -11.23 18.54 -1.81
N ALA A 96 -11.97 19.42 -1.12
CA ALA A 96 -12.12 20.82 -1.50
C ALA A 96 -10.78 21.58 -1.45
N SER A 97 -9.86 21.18 -0.57
CA SER A 97 -8.49 21.72 -0.50
C SER A 97 -7.56 21.24 -1.64
N GLY A 98 -8.08 20.44 -2.59
CA GLY A 98 -7.30 19.86 -3.68
C GLY A 98 -6.45 18.66 -3.28
N ARG A 99 -6.58 18.18 -2.04
CA ARG A 99 -5.90 16.98 -1.54
C ARG A 99 -6.71 15.73 -1.84
N VAL A 100 -6.03 14.59 -1.84
CA VAL A 100 -6.64 13.26 -1.94
C VAL A 100 -6.82 12.65 -0.55
N ILE A 101 -7.66 11.61 -0.46
CA ILE A 101 -7.79 10.79 0.76
C ILE A 101 -6.91 9.55 0.54
N PRO A 102 -5.78 9.39 1.27
CA PRO A 102 -4.82 8.31 1.03
C PRO A 102 -5.45 6.92 1.12
N GLY A 103 -5.01 6.02 0.24
CA GLY A 103 -5.41 4.61 0.19
C GLY A 103 -6.84 4.33 -0.32
N TYR A 104 -7.59 5.36 -0.70
CA TYR A 104 -8.86 5.23 -1.43
C TYR A 104 -8.70 5.63 -2.91
N GLY A 105 -9.57 5.13 -3.78
CA GLY A 105 -9.63 5.57 -5.19
C GLY A 105 -8.74 4.79 -6.16
N HIS A 106 -8.42 3.53 -5.84
CA HIS A 106 -7.50 2.72 -6.64
C HIS A 106 -8.04 2.46 -8.07
N ALA A 107 -7.18 2.60 -9.08
CA ALA A 107 -7.56 2.45 -10.49
C ALA A 107 -8.02 1.01 -10.89
N VAL A 108 -7.72 0.01 -10.06
CA VAL A 108 -7.83 -1.43 -10.42
C VAL A 108 -8.85 -2.15 -9.53
N LEU A 109 -8.81 -1.93 -8.21
CA LEU A 109 -9.71 -2.59 -7.27
C LEU A 109 -11.14 -2.11 -7.47
N ARG A 110 -12.07 -3.00 -7.82
CA ARG A 110 -13.51 -2.69 -7.99
C ARG A 110 -14.35 -2.93 -6.74
N VAL A 111 -13.74 -3.55 -5.73
CA VAL A 111 -14.34 -3.90 -4.44
C VAL A 111 -13.31 -3.61 -3.35
N THR A 112 -13.71 -3.66 -2.08
CA THR A 112 -12.77 -3.60 -0.96
C THR A 112 -11.68 -4.66 -1.09
N ASP A 113 -10.43 -4.25 -0.91
CA ASP A 113 -9.29 -5.16 -0.90
C ASP A 113 -9.49 -6.26 0.17
N PRO A 114 -9.46 -7.55 -0.19
CA PRO A 114 -9.58 -8.63 0.78
C PRO A 114 -8.55 -8.57 1.91
N ARG A 115 -7.36 -7.97 1.66
CA ARG A 115 -6.34 -7.76 2.68
C ARG A 115 -6.76 -6.72 3.71
N PHE A 116 -7.48 -5.67 3.30
CA PHE A 116 -8.12 -4.72 4.21
C PHE A 116 -9.18 -5.44 5.06
N THR A 117 -10.03 -6.25 4.44
CA THR A 117 -11.08 -7.02 5.15
C THR A 117 -10.48 -7.95 6.20
N ALA A 118 -9.42 -8.69 5.88
CA ALA A 118 -8.75 -9.59 6.83
C ALA A 118 -8.18 -8.83 8.04
N GLN A 119 -7.59 -7.65 7.83
CA GLN A 119 -7.12 -6.78 8.92
C GLN A 119 -8.27 -6.22 9.75
N ARG A 120 -9.39 -5.89 9.12
CA ARG A 120 -10.60 -5.44 9.81
C ARG A 120 -11.20 -6.52 10.69
N GLU A 121 -11.27 -7.76 10.23
CA GLU A 121 -11.73 -8.90 11.03
C GLU A 121 -10.83 -9.13 12.25
N PHE A 122 -9.51 -9.02 12.07
CA PHE A 122 -8.55 -9.06 13.17
C PHE A 122 -8.82 -7.93 14.18
N ALA A 123 -9.04 -6.70 13.70
CA ALA A 123 -9.29 -5.56 14.56
C ALA A 123 -10.58 -5.66 15.36
N LEU A 124 -11.67 -6.12 14.74
CA LEU A 124 -12.95 -6.39 15.43
C LEU A 124 -12.80 -7.40 16.57
N LYS A 125 -11.84 -8.32 16.47
CA LYS A 125 -11.60 -9.33 17.50
C LYS A 125 -10.73 -8.81 18.65
N TYR A 126 -9.69 -8.03 18.37
CA TYR A 126 -8.65 -7.71 19.36
C TYR A 126 -8.63 -6.24 19.83
N LEU A 127 -9.17 -5.29 19.07
CA LEU A 127 -9.09 -3.85 19.36
C LEU A 127 -10.36 -3.08 18.98
N LYS A 128 -11.54 -3.70 19.18
CA LYS A 128 -12.85 -3.08 18.89
C LYS A 128 -13.09 -1.73 19.59
N ASP A 129 -12.46 -1.53 20.74
CA ASP A 129 -12.65 -0.36 21.60
C ASP A 129 -11.54 0.69 21.38
N ASP A 130 -10.59 0.45 20.46
CA ASP A 130 -9.54 1.40 20.10
C ASP A 130 -10.10 2.60 19.33
N GLU A 131 -9.74 3.82 19.76
CA GLU A 131 -10.29 5.06 19.19
C GLU A 131 -9.96 5.25 17.71
N LEU A 132 -8.72 4.94 17.30
CA LEU A 132 -8.32 5.07 15.90
C LEU A 132 -9.02 4.02 15.05
N PHE A 133 -9.21 2.80 15.58
CA PHE A 133 -10.00 1.78 14.88
C PHE A 133 -11.47 2.16 14.74
N GLN A 134 -12.11 2.71 15.77
CA GLN A 134 -13.48 3.19 15.68
C GLN A 134 -13.62 4.30 14.63
N LEU A 135 -12.69 5.25 14.60
CA LEU A 135 -12.63 6.28 13.57
C LEU A 135 -12.44 5.67 12.18
N LEU A 136 -11.50 4.72 12.01
CA LEU A 136 -11.28 4.03 10.74
C LEU A 136 -12.55 3.29 10.28
N ASN A 137 -13.27 2.66 11.20
CA ASN A 137 -14.52 1.95 10.87
C ASN A 137 -15.63 2.92 10.43
N VAL A 138 -15.72 4.12 11.03
CA VAL A 138 -16.63 5.17 10.55
C VAL A 138 -16.18 5.68 9.17
N ALA A 139 -14.89 5.93 8.98
CA ALA A 139 -14.33 6.37 7.70
C ALA A 139 -14.61 5.35 6.58
N TYR A 140 -14.40 4.06 6.84
CA TYR A 140 -14.69 2.98 5.89
C TYR A 140 -16.13 3.01 5.37
N ASN A 141 -17.10 3.33 6.23
CA ASN A 141 -18.52 3.41 5.86
C ASN A 141 -18.95 4.78 5.32
N THR A 142 -18.06 5.77 5.29
CA THR A 142 -18.38 7.16 4.96
C THR A 142 -17.67 7.64 3.71
N ILE A 143 -16.36 7.41 3.62
CA ILE A 143 -15.50 7.90 2.54
C ILE A 143 -15.94 7.41 1.15
N PRO A 144 -16.37 6.15 0.97
CA PRO A 144 -16.77 5.69 -0.35
C PRO A 144 -17.87 6.54 -1.00
N ASP A 145 -18.89 6.92 -0.22
CA ASP A 145 -20.00 7.74 -0.70
C ASP A 145 -19.55 9.16 -1.05
N VAL A 146 -18.64 9.74 -0.25
CA VAL A 146 -18.06 11.06 -0.52
C VAL A 146 -17.29 11.05 -1.83
N LEU A 147 -16.48 10.02 -2.07
CA LEU A 147 -15.70 9.90 -3.30
C LEU A 147 -16.60 9.67 -4.52
N LEU A 148 -17.64 8.85 -4.42
CA LEU A 148 -18.60 8.65 -5.50
C LEU A 148 -19.35 9.93 -5.86
N ALA A 149 -19.74 10.73 -4.86
CA ALA A 149 -20.42 12.00 -5.08
C ALA A 149 -19.59 13.01 -5.89
N THR A 150 -18.26 12.87 -5.93
CA THR A 150 -17.39 13.72 -6.76
C THR A 150 -17.52 13.45 -8.26
N GLY A 151 -18.02 12.28 -8.66
CA GLY A 151 -18.04 11.81 -10.06
C GLY A 151 -16.66 11.53 -10.67
N LYS A 152 -15.56 11.76 -9.94
CA LYS A 152 -14.18 11.58 -10.43
C LYS A 152 -13.62 10.19 -10.13
N VAL A 153 -14.07 9.56 -9.05
CA VAL A 153 -13.58 8.26 -8.58
C VAL A 153 -14.55 7.16 -8.98
N LYS A 154 -14.09 6.22 -9.80
CA LYS A 154 -14.90 5.05 -10.21
C LYS A 154 -14.94 3.96 -9.15
N ASN A 155 -13.84 3.76 -8.44
CA ASN A 155 -13.70 2.71 -7.44
C ASN A 155 -13.26 3.31 -6.09
N PRO A 156 -14.20 3.54 -5.17
CA PRO A 156 -13.96 4.35 -3.99
C PRO A 156 -13.55 3.50 -2.78
N TYR A 157 -13.01 2.30 -2.99
CA TYR A 157 -12.75 1.32 -1.92
C TYR A 157 -11.30 1.43 -1.40
N PRO A 158 -11.08 1.12 -0.10
CA PRO A 158 -9.74 1.16 0.48
C PRO A 158 -8.90 -0.06 0.10
N ASN A 159 -7.58 0.10 0.23
CA ASN A 159 -6.60 -0.98 0.13
C ASN A 159 -6.04 -1.37 1.52
N VAL A 160 -5.16 -2.37 1.54
CA VAL A 160 -4.50 -2.86 2.76
C VAL A 160 -3.83 -1.77 3.63
N ASP A 161 -3.27 -0.74 3.01
CA ASP A 161 -2.49 0.30 3.67
C ASP A 161 -3.36 1.23 4.53
N CYS A 162 -4.65 1.35 4.20
CA CYS A 162 -5.62 2.10 5.01
C CYS A 162 -5.83 1.53 6.42
N HIS A 163 -5.45 0.26 6.66
CA HIS A 163 -5.78 -0.42 7.91
C HIS A 163 -4.55 -0.78 8.75
N SER A 164 -3.42 -1.08 8.11
CA SER A 164 -2.27 -1.66 8.80
C SER A 164 -1.65 -0.75 9.83
N GLY A 165 -1.64 0.57 9.59
CA GLY A 165 -1.10 1.54 10.54
C GLY A 165 -1.83 1.52 11.89
N VAL A 166 -3.16 1.43 11.89
CA VAL A 166 -3.96 1.37 13.13
C VAL A 166 -3.63 0.12 13.95
N LEU A 167 -3.48 -1.02 13.28
CA LEU A 167 -3.08 -2.25 13.96
C LEU A 167 -1.69 -2.11 14.60
N LEU A 168 -0.71 -1.62 13.85
CA LEU A 168 0.65 -1.46 14.36
C LEU A 168 0.71 -0.49 15.55
N GLN A 169 -0.01 0.63 15.49
CA GLN A 169 -0.10 1.62 16.57
C GLN A 169 -0.69 1.01 17.85
N HIS A 170 -1.81 0.30 17.74
CA HIS A 170 -2.47 -0.32 18.89
C HIS A 170 -1.55 -1.31 19.62
N PHE A 171 -0.76 -2.07 18.85
CA PHE A 171 0.20 -3.04 19.37
C PHE A 171 1.57 -2.42 19.75
N GLY A 172 1.62 -1.09 19.93
CA GLY A 172 2.81 -0.40 20.44
C GLY A 172 3.98 -0.29 19.46
N ILE A 173 3.75 -0.54 18.17
CA ILE A 173 4.74 -0.32 17.10
C ILE A 173 4.47 1.07 16.54
N THR A 174 4.94 2.11 17.25
CA THR A 174 4.49 3.48 17.03
C THR A 174 5.32 4.27 16.00
N GLU A 175 6.50 3.76 15.65
CA GLU A 175 7.49 4.40 14.80
C GLU A 175 7.11 4.23 13.31
N ALA A 176 6.24 5.09 12.79
CA ALA A 176 5.71 4.99 11.43
C ALA A 176 6.81 4.96 10.34
N ASP A 177 7.95 5.63 10.56
CA ASP A 177 9.10 5.58 9.66
C ASP A 177 9.68 4.17 9.50
N PHE A 178 9.44 3.28 10.48
CA PHE A 178 9.89 1.89 10.44
C PHE A 178 8.93 0.96 9.69
N TYR A 179 7.71 1.40 9.34
CA TYR A 179 6.69 0.51 8.76
C TYR A 179 7.10 -0.06 7.40
N THR A 180 7.84 0.70 6.60
CA THR A 180 8.37 0.21 5.32
C THR A 180 9.40 -0.91 5.51
N VAL A 181 10.08 -0.99 6.66
CA VAL A 181 10.96 -2.14 6.99
C VAL A 181 10.14 -3.41 7.19
N LEU A 182 9.01 -3.33 7.92
CA LEU A 182 8.09 -4.47 8.08
C LEU A 182 7.55 -4.93 6.73
N PHE A 183 7.19 -3.97 5.87
CA PHE A 183 6.75 -4.27 4.52
C PHE A 183 7.87 -4.98 3.72
N GLY A 184 9.10 -4.48 3.78
CA GLY A 184 10.25 -5.12 3.14
C GLY A 184 10.47 -6.56 3.58
N VAL A 185 10.40 -6.84 4.90
CA VAL A 185 10.54 -8.20 5.45
C VAL A 185 9.43 -9.13 4.93
N SER A 186 8.18 -8.66 4.87
CA SER A 186 7.09 -9.44 4.27
C SER A 186 7.34 -9.69 2.78
N ARG A 187 7.66 -8.64 2.03
CA ARG A 187 7.86 -8.67 0.58
C ARG A 187 9.03 -9.54 0.14
N ALA A 188 10.01 -9.77 1.02
CA ALA A 188 11.09 -10.71 0.79
C ALA A 188 10.59 -12.11 0.41
N ILE A 189 9.45 -12.54 0.97
CA ILE A 189 8.87 -13.87 0.71
C ILE A 189 8.52 -14.01 -0.77
N GLY A 190 7.73 -13.10 -1.33
CA GLY A 190 7.32 -13.13 -2.75
C GLY A 190 8.50 -12.96 -3.70
N ILE A 191 9.35 -11.97 -3.44
CA ILE A 191 10.54 -11.68 -4.27
C ILE A 191 11.49 -12.88 -4.32
N ALA A 192 11.78 -13.51 -3.17
CA ALA A 192 12.66 -14.66 -3.12
C ALA A 192 12.06 -15.88 -3.84
N CYS A 193 10.74 -16.11 -3.69
CA CYS A 193 10.05 -17.17 -4.42
C CYS A 193 10.16 -16.98 -5.94
N GLN A 194 9.87 -15.77 -6.42
CA GLN A 194 9.97 -15.47 -7.84
C GLN A 194 11.41 -15.57 -8.35
N TYR A 195 12.40 -15.07 -7.59
CA TYR A 195 13.81 -15.18 -7.95
C TYR A 195 14.24 -16.64 -8.19
N VAL A 196 13.85 -17.56 -7.30
CA VAL A 196 14.16 -18.99 -7.45
C VAL A 196 13.57 -19.54 -8.75
N TRP A 197 12.30 -19.23 -9.02
CA TRP A 197 11.64 -19.66 -10.27
C TRP A 197 12.29 -19.05 -11.51
N ASP A 198 12.69 -17.79 -11.46
CA ASP A 198 13.38 -17.14 -12.59
C ASP A 198 14.68 -17.88 -12.96
N ARG A 199 15.40 -18.42 -11.96
CA ARG A 199 16.62 -19.22 -12.18
C ARG A 199 16.30 -20.63 -12.67
N ILE A 200 15.31 -21.30 -12.07
CA ILE A 200 14.86 -22.65 -12.49
C ILE A 200 14.41 -22.64 -13.95
N LEU A 201 13.66 -21.62 -14.35
CA LEU A 201 13.12 -21.48 -15.71
C LEU A 201 14.15 -20.93 -16.70
N GLY A 202 15.35 -20.54 -16.23
CA GLY A 202 16.38 -19.97 -17.09
C GLY A 202 15.94 -18.68 -17.79
N LEU A 203 15.16 -17.83 -17.11
CA LEU A 203 14.69 -16.58 -17.70
C LEU A 203 15.88 -15.69 -18.11
N PRO A 204 15.85 -15.09 -19.31
CA PRO A 204 16.96 -14.31 -19.84
C PRO A 204 17.08 -12.95 -19.14
N ILE A 205 18.16 -12.23 -19.46
CA ILE A 205 18.34 -10.84 -19.06
C ILE A 205 17.18 -9.95 -19.55
N GLU A 206 16.62 -9.12 -18.66
CA GLU A 206 15.66 -8.10 -19.04
C GLU A 206 16.39 -6.91 -19.70
N ARG A 207 16.09 -6.64 -20.97
CA ARG A 207 16.77 -5.60 -21.76
C ARG A 207 15.84 -4.91 -22.74
N PRO A 208 14.90 -4.06 -22.26
CA PRO A 208 14.00 -3.31 -23.14
C PRO A 208 14.78 -2.31 -23.99
N LYS A 209 14.25 -2.00 -25.18
CA LYS A 209 14.80 -0.97 -26.06
C LYS A 209 14.26 0.41 -25.64
N SER A 210 15.15 1.35 -25.33
CA SER A 210 14.77 2.76 -25.18
C SER A 210 14.58 3.42 -26.53
N THR A 211 13.75 4.47 -26.58
CA THR A 211 13.52 5.29 -27.77
C THR A 211 13.50 6.76 -27.37
N THR A 212 13.73 7.65 -28.33
CA THR A 212 13.61 9.10 -28.13
C THR A 212 12.28 9.62 -28.68
N LEU A 213 11.90 10.82 -28.26
CA LEU A 213 10.71 11.50 -28.79
C LEU A 213 10.82 11.73 -30.31
N ASP A 214 12.02 12.03 -30.81
CA ASP A 214 12.23 12.28 -32.24
C ASP A 214 12.05 11.01 -33.08
N LEU A 215 12.56 9.87 -32.61
CA LEU A 215 12.33 8.56 -33.24
C LEU A 215 10.84 8.20 -33.25
N LEU A 216 10.12 8.48 -32.16
CA LEU A 216 8.67 8.26 -32.10
C LEU A 216 7.90 9.17 -33.07
N LYS A 217 8.28 10.45 -33.17
CA LYS A 217 7.68 11.40 -34.13
C LYS A 217 7.90 10.94 -35.56
N ALA A 218 9.12 10.52 -35.91
CA ALA A 218 9.44 10.01 -37.24
C ALA A 218 8.58 8.79 -37.58
N ALA A 219 8.47 7.81 -36.68
CA ALA A 219 7.64 6.61 -36.87
C ALA A 219 6.14 6.94 -37.04
N CYS A 220 5.64 7.99 -36.37
CA CYS A 220 4.25 8.43 -36.53
C CYS A 220 3.99 9.10 -37.89
N VAL A 221 4.97 9.84 -38.42
CA VAL A 221 4.87 10.50 -39.74
C VAL A 221 4.93 9.45 -40.86
N GLU A 222 5.84 8.49 -40.79
CA GLU A 222 5.92 7.37 -41.74
C GLU A 222 4.61 6.59 -41.82
N ARG A 223 3.94 6.36 -40.68
CA ARG A 223 2.64 5.67 -40.65
C ARG A 223 1.47 6.45 -41.24
N LYS A 224 1.55 7.78 -41.33
CA LYS A 224 0.49 8.62 -41.95
C LYS A 224 0.66 8.74 -43.47
N GLY A 225 1.83 8.38 -44.00
CA GLY A 225 2.14 8.42 -45.42
C GLY A 225 1.80 7.14 -46.20
N ASN A 226 1.34 6.09 -45.51
CA ASN A 226 0.79 4.85 -46.07
C ASN A 226 -0.72 4.78 -45.82
#